data_AF-A0A2I3GTL1-F1
#
_entry.id   AF-A0A2I3GTL1-F1
#
_cell.length_a   1.000
_cell.length_b   1.000
_cell.length_c   1.000
_cell.angle_alpha   90.00
_cell.angle_beta   90.00
_cell.angle_gamma   90.00
#
_symmetry.space_group_name_H-M   'P 1'
#
loop_
_entity.id
_entity.type
_entity.pdbx_description
1 polymer ?
#
loop_
_entity_poly.entity_id
_entity_poly.type
_entity_poly.pdbx_seq_one_letter_code
_entity_poly.pdbx_strand_id
1 'polypeptide(L)'
;MAVSSCCLLQDFIIISSQHLHEFPLILIFGIATSPIIIHRLLPHAVSSLLCIELFQSLSCKEHLTTVLDKLLLTTQFPFKINEKVLQVLTNIFLYHDFSIQNFIKGLQLSLLEHFYSQPLSVLCCNLPEAKRRINFLSNNQCENIRRLPSFRRYVEKQASEKQVALLTDERCLKEETQLLLENLHVYHMNYFLVLRCLHKFTSSLPKYPLGRQVRELYCTCLEKNIWDSEEYASVLQLLRMLAKDELMTILEKCFKVFKSYCENHLGSTAKRIEEFLAQFQSLDETKEEEDASGSQPKGLQKTDLYHLQKSLLEMKELRRSKKQTKFEVLRENVVNFIDCLVREYLLPPETQPLHEVVYFSAAHALREHLNAAPRIALHTALNNPYYYLKVR
;
A
#
# COMPACT_ATOMS: atom_id res chain seq x y z
N MET A 1 -34.23 25.39 13.36
CA MET A 1 -34.55 24.17 12.59
C MET A 1 -34.30 22.88 13.38
N ALA A 2 -33.16 22.71 14.07
CA ALA A 2 -32.87 21.48 14.82
C ALA A 2 -33.81 21.20 16.03
N VAL A 3 -34.31 22.25 16.70
CA VAL A 3 -35.21 22.08 17.86
C VAL A 3 -36.60 21.58 17.42
N SER A 4 -37.11 22.10 16.31
CA SER A 4 -38.40 21.70 15.72
C SER A 4 -38.42 20.24 15.30
N SER A 5 -37.31 19.74 14.73
CA SER A 5 -37.18 18.34 14.30
C SER A 5 -37.14 17.35 15.47
N CYS A 6 -36.63 17.75 16.64
CA CYS A 6 -36.62 16.86 17.81
C CYS A 6 -38.02 16.64 18.37
N CYS A 7 -38.84 17.68 18.45
CA CYS A 7 -40.23 17.57 18.89
C CYS A 7 -41.03 16.64 17.97
N LEU A 8 -40.88 16.81 16.65
CA LEU A 8 -41.55 15.94 15.66
C LEU A 8 -41.16 14.47 15.82
N LEU A 9 -39.88 14.17 16.07
CA LEU A 9 -39.42 12.81 16.28
C LEU A 9 -40.01 12.21 17.57
N GLN A 10 -40.07 12.99 18.64
CA GLN A 10 -40.63 12.56 19.92
C GLN A 10 -42.12 12.27 19.80
N ASP A 11 -42.88 13.19 19.20
CA ASP A 11 -44.32 13.02 18.98
C ASP A 11 -44.60 11.82 18.08
N PHE A 12 -43.80 11.63 17.03
CA PHE A 12 -43.93 10.48 16.13
C PHE A 12 -43.72 9.15 16.87
N ILE A 13 -42.72 9.06 17.76
CA ILE A 13 -42.46 7.85 18.56
C ILE A 13 -43.61 7.59 19.54
N ILE A 14 -44.13 8.63 20.19
CA ILE A 14 -45.25 8.50 21.14
C ILE A 14 -46.52 8.03 20.41
N ILE A 15 -46.87 8.63 19.28
CA ILE A 15 -48.02 8.23 18.46
C ILE A 15 -47.83 6.79 17.96
N SER A 16 -46.66 6.47 17.42
CA SER A 16 -46.34 5.12 16.94
C SER A 16 -46.43 4.09 18.05
N SER A 17 -46.01 4.43 19.28
CA SER A 17 -46.10 3.57 20.45
C SER A 17 -47.54 3.23 20.84
N GLN A 18 -48.50 4.14 20.63
CA GLN A 18 -49.91 3.91 20.94
C GLN A 18 -50.58 2.96 19.94
N HIS A 19 -50.09 2.91 18.70
CA HIS A 19 -50.64 2.11 17.61
C HIS A 19 -49.84 0.81 17.32
N LEU A 20 -48.92 0.40 18.20
CA LEU A 20 -48.08 -0.79 17.98
C LEU A 20 -48.88 -2.10 17.83
N HIS A 21 -50.07 -2.17 18.45
CA HIS A 21 -50.94 -3.35 18.37
C HIS A 21 -51.58 -3.52 16.99
N GLU A 22 -51.78 -2.42 16.25
CA GLU A 22 -52.35 -2.42 14.90
C GLU A 22 -51.25 -2.45 13.83
N PHE A 23 -50.07 -1.90 14.14
CA PHE A 23 -48.97 -1.79 13.18
C PHE A 23 -47.58 -2.02 13.84
N PRO A 24 -46.91 -3.16 13.58
CA PRO A 24 -45.58 -3.42 14.11
C PRO A 24 -44.51 -2.60 13.36
N LEU A 25 -44.06 -1.51 13.98
CA LEU A 25 -43.06 -0.60 13.44
C LEU A 25 -41.64 -0.93 13.90
N ILE A 26 -40.69 -0.94 12.95
CA ILE A 26 -39.25 -1.00 13.23
C ILE A 26 -38.61 0.28 12.67
N LEU A 27 -37.92 1.03 13.53
CA LEU A 27 -37.26 2.28 13.18
C LEU A 27 -35.75 2.06 13.05
N ILE A 28 -35.18 2.40 11.90
CA ILE A 28 -33.73 2.35 11.66
C ILE A 28 -33.15 3.75 11.78
N PHE A 29 -32.29 3.97 12.78
CA PHE A 29 -31.62 5.25 12.99
C PHE A 29 -30.26 5.29 12.29
N GLY A 30 -30.13 6.14 11.27
CA GLY A 30 -28.85 6.44 10.62
C GLY A 30 -28.03 7.44 11.43
N ILE A 31 -27.25 6.95 12.40
CA ILE A 31 -26.44 7.80 13.28
C ILE A 31 -25.00 7.88 12.75
N ALA A 32 -24.53 9.11 12.51
CA ALA A 32 -23.16 9.36 12.07
C ALA A 32 -22.14 9.39 13.23
N THR A 33 -22.59 9.68 14.45
CA THR A 33 -21.75 9.88 15.64
C THR A 33 -21.84 8.70 16.62
N SER A 34 -21.63 8.94 17.92
CA SER A 34 -21.85 7.95 18.96
C SER A 34 -23.35 7.83 19.33
N PRO A 35 -23.80 6.69 19.89
CA PRO A 35 -25.19 6.49 20.33
C PRO A 35 -25.62 7.41 21.48
N ILE A 36 -24.66 8.09 22.13
CA ILE A 36 -24.92 9.12 23.15
C ILE A 36 -25.81 10.24 22.60
N ILE A 37 -25.77 10.49 21.28
CA ILE A 37 -26.64 11.48 20.64
C ILE A 37 -28.13 11.13 20.79
N ILE A 38 -28.49 9.83 20.82
CA ILE A 38 -29.87 9.39 21.01
C ILE A 38 -30.35 9.85 22.38
N HIS A 39 -29.57 9.62 23.44
CA HIS A 39 -29.91 10.06 24.79
C HIS A 39 -29.92 11.58 24.96
N ARG A 40 -29.21 12.32 24.09
CA ARG A 40 -29.26 13.79 24.08
C ARG A 40 -30.49 14.33 23.33
N LEU A 41 -30.91 13.67 22.26
CA LEU A 41 -32.03 14.11 21.42
C LEU A 41 -33.40 13.61 21.91
N LEU A 42 -33.44 12.40 22.49
CA LEU A 42 -34.64 11.77 23.03
C LEU A 42 -34.61 11.83 24.55
N PRO A 43 -35.65 12.39 25.20
CA PRO A 43 -35.77 12.35 26.65
C PRO A 43 -35.96 10.91 27.13
N HIS A 44 -35.62 10.65 28.40
CA HIS A 44 -35.75 9.31 29.00
C HIS A 44 -37.15 8.70 28.83
N ALA A 45 -38.21 9.52 28.89
CA ALA A 45 -39.58 9.07 28.68
C ALA A 45 -39.80 8.40 27.32
N VAL A 46 -39.22 8.94 26.25
CA VAL A 46 -39.33 8.41 24.88
C VAL A 46 -38.34 7.28 24.65
N SER A 47 -37.14 7.37 25.22
CA SER A 47 -36.14 6.31 25.12
C SER A 47 -36.61 5.00 25.74
N SER A 48 -37.42 5.04 26.80
CA SER A 48 -37.98 3.85 27.44
C SER A 48 -39.04 3.13 26.59
N LEU A 49 -39.61 3.81 25.58
CA LEU A 49 -40.57 3.21 24.65
C LEU A 49 -39.90 2.44 23.52
N LEU A 50 -38.58 2.62 23.34
CA LEU A 50 -37.81 2.01 22.27
C LEU A 50 -37.02 0.82 22.80
N CYS A 51 -37.13 -0.32 22.13
CA CYS A 51 -36.15 -1.39 22.25
C CYS A 51 -35.00 -1.10 21.28
N ILE A 52 -33.86 -0.63 21.79
CA ILE A 52 -32.72 -0.21 20.96
C ILE A 52 -31.70 -1.34 20.86
N GLU A 53 -31.47 -1.82 19.65
CA GLU A 53 -30.34 -2.68 19.31
C GLU A 53 -29.26 -1.87 18.57
N LEU A 54 -28.01 -1.99 19.00
CA LEU A 54 -26.88 -1.26 18.42
C LEU A 54 -26.26 -2.05 17.28
N PHE A 55 -26.32 -1.49 16.07
CA PHE A 55 -25.62 -2.00 14.91
C PHE A 55 -24.43 -1.11 14.57
N GLN A 56 -23.28 -1.73 14.34
CA GLN A 56 -22.08 -1.02 13.91
C GLN A 56 -21.85 -1.26 12.41
N SER A 57 -21.76 -0.17 11.64
CA SER A 57 -21.33 -0.22 10.25
C SER A 57 -19.80 -0.20 10.13
N LEU A 58 -19.30 -0.65 8.99
CA LEU A 58 -17.87 -0.65 8.67
C LEU A 58 -17.31 0.78 8.65
N SER A 59 -16.06 0.94 9.08
CA SER A 59 -15.40 2.24 9.04
C SER A 59 -15.10 2.66 7.61
N CYS A 60 -15.28 3.95 7.30
CA CYS A 60 -14.88 4.51 5.99
C CYS A 60 -13.39 4.30 5.70
N LYS A 61 -12.54 4.27 6.74
CA LYS A 61 -11.10 4.00 6.60
C LYS A 61 -10.82 2.57 6.15
N GLU A 62 -11.54 1.60 6.73
CA GLU A 62 -11.43 0.19 6.36
C GLU A 62 -11.93 -0.03 4.93
N HIS A 63 -13.07 0.58 4.60
CA HIS A 63 -13.60 0.51 3.24
C HIS A 63 -12.65 1.15 2.21
N LEU A 64 -12.00 2.29 2.52
CA LEU A 64 -10.98 2.85 1.64
C LEU A 64 -9.83 1.84 1.42
N THR A 65 -9.34 1.22 2.48
CA THR A 65 -8.22 0.26 2.35
C THR A 65 -8.58 -0.95 1.50
N THR A 66 -9.81 -1.47 1.63
CA THR A 66 -10.26 -2.60 0.81
C THR A 66 -10.48 -2.19 -0.63
N VAL A 67 -11.06 -1.01 -0.88
CA VAL A 67 -11.22 -0.45 -2.23
C VAL A 67 -9.87 -0.23 -2.90
N LEU A 68 -8.89 0.35 -2.20
CA LEU A 68 -7.54 0.53 -2.72
C LEU A 68 -6.86 -0.81 -3.05
N ASP A 69 -6.92 -1.79 -2.14
CA ASP A 69 -6.32 -3.11 -2.36
C ASP A 69 -6.98 -3.87 -3.53
N LYS A 70 -8.29 -3.73 -3.69
CA LYS A 70 -9.04 -4.40 -4.76
C LYS A 70 -8.97 -3.69 -6.11
N LEU A 71 -8.89 -2.36 -6.15
CA LEU A 71 -8.94 -1.59 -7.40
C LEU A 71 -7.55 -1.13 -7.89
N LEU A 72 -6.71 -0.57 -7.03
CA LEU A 72 -5.41 -0.03 -7.47
C LEU A 72 -4.32 -1.11 -7.44
N LEU A 73 -4.31 -1.93 -6.39
CA LEU A 73 -3.31 -2.99 -6.17
C LEU A 73 -3.64 -4.32 -6.86
N THR A 74 -4.56 -4.31 -7.83
CA THR A 74 -4.83 -5.44 -8.73
C THR A 74 -4.07 -5.29 -10.03
N THR A 75 -3.63 -6.40 -10.61
CA THR A 75 -2.95 -6.46 -11.91
C THR A 75 -3.93 -6.53 -13.08
N GLN A 76 -5.23 -6.68 -12.79
CA GLN A 76 -6.29 -6.72 -13.80
C GLN A 76 -6.44 -5.39 -14.55
N PHE A 77 -6.23 -4.27 -13.84
CA PHE A 77 -6.29 -2.95 -14.45
C PHE A 77 -4.87 -2.48 -14.81
N PRO A 78 -4.60 -2.19 -16.09
CA PRO A 78 -3.30 -1.71 -16.50
C PRO A 78 -3.04 -0.33 -15.90
N PHE A 79 -4.02 0.59 -15.92
CA PHE A 79 -3.89 1.95 -15.40
C PHE A 79 -3.40 2.02 -13.95
N LYS A 80 -2.36 2.82 -13.71
CA LYS A 80 -1.78 3.09 -12.39
C LYS A 80 -1.66 4.58 -12.13
N ILE A 81 -1.59 4.90 -10.84
CA ILE A 81 -1.52 6.26 -10.34
C ILE A 81 -0.13 6.48 -9.77
N ASN A 82 0.47 7.62 -10.10
CA ASN A 82 1.74 8.00 -9.51
C ASN A 82 1.56 8.43 -8.04
N GLU A 83 2.64 8.35 -7.27
CA GLU A 83 2.73 8.69 -5.86
C GLU A 83 2.03 9.99 -5.49
N LYS A 84 2.41 11.10 -6.14
CA LYS A 84 1.91 12.45 -5.81
C LYS A 84 0.40 12.56 -5.97
N VAL A 85 -0.14 11.89 -6.98
CA VAL A 85 -1.59 11.86 -7.22
C VAL A 85 -2.27 11.05 -6.12
N LEU A 86 -1.70 9.89 -5.77
CA LEU A 86 -2.23 9.06 -4.69
C LEU A 86 -2.18 9.80 -3.34
N GLN A 87 -1.08 10.47 -3.01
CA GLN A 87 -0.95 11.33 -1.83
C GLN A 87 -2.02 12.41 -1.79
N VAL A 88 -2.24 13.14 -2.89
CA VAL A 88 -3.27 14.19 -2.96
C VAL A 88 -4.66 13.59 -2.71
N LEU A 89 -5.01 12.48 -3.37
CA LEU A 89 -6.30 11.82 -3.19
C LEU A 89 -6.48 11.29 -1.75
N THR A 90 -5.44 10.69 -1.17
CA THR A 90 -5.48 10.22 0.22
C THR A 90 -5.55 11.37 1.22
N ASN A 91 -4.89 12.50 0.94
CA ASN A 91 -4.91 13.69 1.80
C ASN A 91 -6.30 14.34 1.76
N ILE A 92 -6.93 14.42 0.59
CA ILE A 92 -8.32 14.88 0.48
C ILE A 92 -9.25 13.98 1.31
N PHE A 93 -9.06 12.66 1.23
CA PHE A 93 -9.90 11.72 2.00
C PHE A 93 -9.65 11.78 3.52
N LEU A 94 -8.40 11.88 3.96
CA LEU A 94 -8.06 11.79 5.38
C LEU A 94 -8.24 13.11 6.13
N TYR A 95 -7.99 14.25 5.47
CA TYR A 95 -7.98 15.57 6.12
C TYR A 95 -9.22 16.42 5.82
N HIS A 96 -9.92 16.19 4.71
CA HIS A 96 -11.12 16.95 4.37
C HIS A 96 -12.38 16.11 4.63
N ASP A 97 -12.61 15.08 3.82
CA ASP A 97 -13.86 14.33 3.86
C ASP A 97 -13.61 12.82 3.82
N PHE A 98 -14.15 12.06 4.79
CA PHE A 98 -14.14 10.58 4.77
C PHE A 98 -15.15 9.98 3.75
N SER A 99 -15.31 10.62 2.60
CA SER A 99 -16.22 10.21 1.53
C SER A 99 -15.50 9.38 0.46
N ILE A 100 -15.87 8.11 0.37
CA ILE A 100 -15.35 7.20 -0.67
C ILE A 100 -15.85 7.61 -2.06
N GLN A 101 -17.03 8.23 -2.15
CA GLN A 101 -17.56 8.71 -3.43
C GLN A 101 -16.68 9.81 -4.03
N ASN A 102 -16.20 10.74 -3.20
CA ASN A 102 -15.27 11.78 -3.64
C ASN A 102 -13.94 11.17 -4.08
N PHE A 103 -13.47 10.16 -3.37
CA PHE A 103 -12.28 9.40 -3.76
C PHE A 103 -12.45 8.72 -5.13
N ILE A 104 -13.58 8.03 -5.36
CA ILE A 104 -13.90 7.39 -6.65
C ILE A 104 -14.00 8.43 -7.78
N LYS A 105 -14.66 9.57 -7.54
CA LYS A 105 -14.71 10.67 -8.52
C LYS A 105 -13.31 11.22 -8.82
N GLY A 106 -12.45 11.32 -7.82
CA GLY A 106 -11.04 11.68 -7.99
C GLY A 106 -10.26 10.66 -8.84
N LEU A 107 -10.52 9.36 -8.65
CA LEU A 107 -9.96 8.30 -9.51
C LEU A 107 -10.50 8.39 -10.95
N GLN A 108 -11.80 8.61 -11.13
CA GLN A 108 -12.41 8.79 -12.45
C GLN A 108 -11.83 9.99 -13.19
N LEU A 109 -11.62 11.11 -12.49
CA LEU A 109 -10.99 12.29 -13.06
C LEU A 109 -9.53 12.03 -13.43
N SER A 110 -8.79 11.31 -12.58
CA SER A 110 -7.39 10.92 -12.88
C SER A 110 -7.31 10.03 -14.12
N LEU A 111 -8.25 9.09 -14.25
CA LEU A 111 -8.35 8.21 -15.41
C LEU A 111 -8.70 9.00 -16.69
N LEU A 112 -9.63 9.94 -16.59
CA LEU A 112 -10.00 10.81 -17.69
C LEU A 112 -8.81 11.65 -18.15
N GLU A 113 -8.15 12.35 -17.24
CA GLU A 113 -7.01 13.22 -17.55
C GLU A 113 -5.85 12.44 -18.18
N HIS A 114 -5.59 11.22 -17.72
CA HIS A 114 -4.57 10.34 -18.31
C HIS A 114 -4.86 9.97 -19.76
N PHE A 115 -6.10 9.55 -20.05
CA PHE A 115 -6.49 9.16 -21.40
C PHE A 115 -6.67 10.35 -22.36
N TYR A 116 -6.93 11.55 -21.82
CA TYR A 116 -7.01 12.78 -22.62
C TYR A 116 -5.63 13.40 -22.91
N SER A 117 -4.71 13.36 -21.95
CA SER A 117 -3.41 14.03 -22.09
C SER A 117 -2.44 13.29 -23.02
N GLN A 118 -2.47 11.95 -23.04
CA GLN A 118 -1.52 11.15 -23.80
C GLN A 118 -2.19 10.27 -24.85
N PRO A 119 -1.85 10.42 -26.15
CA PRO A 119 -2.37 9.53 -27.20
C PRO A 119 -1.80 8.10 -27.08
N LEU A 120 -0.68 7.94 -26.38
CA LEU A 120 -0.01 6.66 -26.16
C LEU A 120 -0.72 5.79 -25.12
N SER A 121 -1.62 6.37 -24.32
CA SER A 121 -2.44 5.63 -23.36
C SER A 121 -3.37 4.61 -24.05
N VAL A 122 -3.50 4.63 -25.38
CA VAL A 122 -4.11 3.56 -26.17
C VAL A 122 -3.42 2.19 -25.99
N LEU A 123 -2.14 2.20 -25.58
CA LEU A 123 -1.36 0.99 -25.29
C LEU A 123 -1.64 0.44 -23.88
N CYS A 124 -2.31 1.22 -23.02
CA CYS A 124 -2.69 0.84 -21.66
C CYS A 124 -3.92 -0.11 -21.68
N CYS A 125 -3.76 -1.29 -22.27
CA CYS A 125 -4.76 -2.35 -22.36
C CYS A 125 -4.17 -3.68 -21.90
N ASN A 126 -4.97 -4.75 -21.93
CA ASN A 126 -4.47 -6.10 -21.71
C ASN A 126 -3.38 -6.45 -22.74
N LEU A 127 -2.38 -7.25 -22.36
CA LEU A 127 -1.28 -7.69 -23.22
C LEU A 127 -1.67 -8.08 -24.66
N PRO A 128 -2.66 -8.96 -24.91
CA PRO A 128 -3.03 -9.32 -26.28
C PRO A 128 -3.62 -8.16 -27.08
N GLU A 129 -4.37 -7.27 -26.44
CA GLU A 129 -4.94 -6.10 -27.09
C GLU A 129 -3.88 -5.03 -27.34
N ALA A 130 -2.98 -4.81 -26.40
CA ALA A 130 -1.85 -3.90 -26.54
C ALA A 130 -0.97 -4.30 -27.73
N LYS A 131 -0.62 -5.59 -27.87
CA LYS A 131 0.13 -6.10 -29.03
C LYS A 131 -0.58 -5.85 -30.37
N ARG A 132 -1.90 -6.06 -30.41
CA ARG A 132 -2.70 -5.76 -31.61
C ARG A 132 -2.63 -4.26 -31.93
N ARG A 133 -2.80 -3.39 -30.93
CA ARG A 133 -2.71 -1.93 -31.10
C ARG A 133 -1.33 -1.49 -31.58
N ILE A 134 -0.25 -2.11 -31.08
CA ILE A 134 1.12 -1.85 -31.51
C ILE A 134 1.28 -2.07 -33.02
N ASN A 135 0.75 -3.17 -33.54
CA ASN A 135 0.85 -3.49 -34.96
C ASN A 135 0.22 -2.39 -35.83
N PHE A 136 -0.89 -1.80 -35.38
CA PHE A 136 -1.63 -0.73 -36.06
C PHE A 136 -1.12 0.70 -35.77
N LEU A 137 -0.02 0.87 -35.02
CA LEU A 137 0.48 2.23 -34.73
C LEU A 137 0.90 2.96 -36.00
N SER A 138 0.54 4.24 -36.03
CA SER A 138 0.97 5.21 -37.05
C SER A 138 2.35 5.79 -36.74
N ASN A 139 3.00 6.36 -37.74
CA ASN A 139 4.35 6.93 -37.64
C ASN A 139 4.42 8.03 -36.57
N ASN A 140 3.40 8.89 -36.48
CA ASN A 140 3.31 9.92 -35.45
C ASN A 140 3.28 9.33 -34.03
N GLN A 141 2.60 8.20 -33.82
CA GLN A 141 2.59 7.51 -32.53
C GLN A 141 3.93 6.86 -32.23
N CYS A 142 4.61 6.30 -33.23
CA CYS A 142 5.98 5.80 -33.09
C CYS A 142 6.95 6.93 -32.69
N GLU A 143 6.83 8.12 -33.28
CA GLU A 143 7.59 9.29 -32.85
C GLU A 143 7.29 9.70 -31.41
N ASN A 144 6.00 9.67 -31.01
CA ASN A 144 5.62 9.97 -29.63
C ASN A 144 6.26 8.98 -28.65
N ILE A 145 6.33 7.68 -28.98
CA ILE A 145 7.06 6.68 -28.18
C ILE A 145 8.55 7.05 -28.06
N ARG A 146 9.19 7.46 -29.17
CA ARG A 146 10.59 7.91 -29.16
C ARG A 146 10.82 9.18 -28.35
N ARG A 147 9.80 10.03 -28.18
CA ARG A 147 9.87 11.26 -27.37
C ARG A 147 9.80 10.99 -25.87
N LEU A 148 9.36 9.81 -25.42
CA LEU A 148 9.23 9.51 -24.00
C LEU A 148 10.59 9.54 -23.28
N PRO A 149 10.67 10.19 -22.10
CA PRO A 149 11.89 10.20 -21.29
C PRO A 149 12.39 8.79 -20.92
N SER A 150 11.50 7.89 -20.51
CA SER A 150 11.87 6.51 -20.16
C SER A 150 12.45 5.75 -21.34
N PHE A 151 11.87 5.93 -22.54
CA PHE A 151 12.36 5.29 -23.75
C PHE A 151 13.72 5.85 -24.17
N ARG A 152 13.95 7.15 -24.01
CA ARG A 152 15.29 7.74 -24.26
C ARG A 152 16.36 7.15 -23.34
N ARG A 153 16.06 7.03 -22.04
CA ARG A 153 16.95 6.38 -21.07
C ARG A 153 17.21 4.92 -21.41
N TYR A 154 16.23 4.22 -21.97
CA TYR A 154 16.39 2.85 -22.44
C TYR A 154 17.35 2.77 -23.63
N VAL A 155 17.15 3.64 -24.62
CA VAL A 155 17.99 3.70 -25.83
C VAL A 155 19.43 4.07 -25.49
N GLU A 156 19.65 4.97 -24.52
CA GLU A 156 20.99 5.35 -24.03
C GLU A 156 21.78 4.18 -23.43
N LYS A 157 21.11 3.18 -22.86
CA LYS A 157 21.73 1.98 -22.27
C LYS A 157 22.04 0.89 -23.29
N GLN A 158 21.52 1.02 -24.51
CA GLN A 158 21.60 -0.03 -25.53
C GLN A 158 22.82 0.15 -26.45
N ALA A 159 23.26 -0.95 -27.08
CA ALA A 159 24.34 -0.92 -28.08
C ALA A 159 24.03 0.00 -29.28
N SER A 160 25.06 0.61 -29.85
CA SER A 160 24.98 1.60 -30.95
C SER A 160 24.23 1.09 -32.19
N GLU A 161 24.42 -0.18 -32.56
CA GLU A 161 23.71 -0.80 -33.70
C GLU A 161 22.20 -0.91 -33.47
N LYS A 162 21.78 -1.24 -32.24
CA LYS A 162 20.36 -1.30 -31.90
C LYS A 162 19.77 0.11 -31.72
N GLN A 163 20.58 1.07 -31.27
CA GLN A 163 20.15 2.47 -31.17
C GLN A 163 19.76 3.04 -32.54
N VAL A 164 20.57 2.82 -33.58
CA VAL A 164 20.21 3.27 -34.95
C VAL A 164 18.98 2.54 -35.48
N ALA A 165 18.84 1.24 -35.22
CA ALA A 165 17.67 0.46 -35.63
C ALA A 165 16.38 0.95 -34.96
N LEU A 166 16.38 1.21 -33.64
CA LEU A 166 15.19 1.68 -32.91
C LEU A 166 14.74 3.09 -33.35
N LEU A 167 15.70 3.94 -33.76
CA LEU A 167 15.43 5.31 -34.19
C LEU A 167 15.04 5.40 -35.68
N THR A 168 15.49 4.46 -36.51
CA THR A 168 15.24 4.49 -37.96
C THR A 168 14.09 3.56 -38.35
N ASP A 169 14.09 2.33 -37.86
CA ASP A 169 13.15 1.28 -38.26
C ASP A 169 11.93 1.19 -37.34
N GLU A 170 10.75 1.32 -37.93
CA GLU A 170 9.48 1.23 -37.20
C GLU A 170 9.12 -0.20 -36.80
N ARG A 171 9.53 -1.20 -37.59
CA ARG A 171 9.23 -2.62 -37.30
C ARG A 171 9.98 -3.09 -36.06
N CYS A 172 11.27 -2.78 -35.97
CA CYS A 172 12.09 -3.07 -34.80
C CYS A 172 11.57 -2.34 -33.56
N LEU A 173 11.14 -1.08 -33.70
CA LEU A 173 10.51 -0.35 -32.59
C LEU A 173 9.23 -1.06 -32.11
N LYS A 174 8.36 -1.51 -33.03
CA LYS A 174 7.12 -2.22 -32.67
C LYS A 174 7.41 -3.52 -31.93
N GLU A 175 8.34 -4.33 -32.42
CA GLU A 175 8.77 -5.57 -31.74
C GLU A 175 9.32 -5.27 -30.34
N GLU A 176 10.19 -4.28 -30.23
CA GLU A 176 10.80 -3.90 -28.95
C GLU A 176 9.73 -3.38 -27.96
N THR A 177 8.78 -2.55 -28.42
CA THR A 177 7.69 -2.07 -27.55
C THR A 177 6.82 -3.19 -27.02
N GLN A 178 6.62 -4.28 -27.77
CA GLN A 178 5.90 -5.45 -27.26
C GLN A 178 6.67 -6.13 -26.13
N LEU A 179 7.98 -6.33 -26.30
CA LEU A 179 8.84 -6.90 -25.26
C LEU A 179 8.87 -6.02 -24.00
N LEU A 180 8.97 -4.69 -24.18
CA LEU A 180 8.98 -3.75 -23.06
C LEU A 180 7.65 -3.75 -22.29
N LEU A 181 6.50 -3.83 -22.98
CA LEU A 181 5.21 -3.95 -22.31
C LEU A 181 5.05 -5.28 -21.58
N GLU A 182 5.50 -6.40 -22.16
CA GLU A 182 5.51 -7.69 -21.46
C GLU A 182 6.31 -7.63 -20.17
N ASN A 183 7.53 -7.08 -20.25
CA ASN A 183 8.40 -6.89 -19.09
C ASN A 183 7.73 -6.01 -18.03
N LEU A 184 7.04 -4.95 -18.44
CA LEU A 184 6.32 -4.04 -17.55
C LEU A 184 5.13 -4.73 -16.85
N HIS A 185 4.38 -5.58 -17.56
CA HIS A 185 3.30 -6.37 -16.96
C HIS A 185 3.84 -7.42 -15.98
N VAL A 186 4.91 -8.12 -16.33
CA VAL A 186 5.58 -9.09 -15.44
C VAL A 186 6.11 -8.37 -14.19
N TYR A 187 6.71 -7.19 -14.38
CA TYR A 187 7.14 -6.32 -13.30
C TYR A 187 5.99 -5.98 -12.35
N HIS A 188 4.84 -5.55 -12.86
CA HIS A 188 3.68 -5.25 -12.00
C HIS A 188 3.17 -6.46 -11.23
N MET A 189 3.10 -7.63 -11.87
CA MET A 189 2.70 -8.88 -11.19
C MET A 189 3.63 -9.18 -10.02
N ASN A 190 4.94 -9.11 -10.26
CA ASN A 190 5.94 -9.40 -9.24
C ASN A 190 5.94 -8.34 -8.13
N TYR A 191 5.84 -7.06 -8.51
CA TYR A 191 5.81 -5.93 -7.59
C TYR A 191 4.65 -6.06 -6.59
N PHE A 192 3.42 -6.29 -7.05
CA PHE A 192 2.27 -6.41 -6.15
C PHE A 192 2.33 -7.67 -5.27
N LEU A 193 2.91 -8.77 -5.76
CA LEU A 193 3.07 -9.99 -4.96
C LEU A 193 4.07 -9.74 -3.82
N VAL A 194 5.23 -9.18 -4.13
CA VAL A 194 6.26 -8.88 -3.13
C VAL A 194 5.79 -7.79 -2.17
N LEU A 195 5.06 -6.78 -2.64
CA LEU A 195 4.46 -5.75 -1.79
C LEU A 195 3.48 -6.33 -0.77
N ARG A 196 2.63 -7.28 -1.16
CA ARG A 196 1.70 -7.95 -0.24
C ARG A 196 2.45 -8.80 0.77
N CYS A 197 3.52 -9.46 0.36
CA CYS A 197 4.38 -10.22 1.26
C CYS A 197 5.04 -9.29 2.28
N LEU A 198 5.65 -8.20 1.82
CA LEU A 198 6.26 -7.19 2.68
C LEU A 198 5.23 -6.59 3.66
N HIS A 199 4.02 -6.31 3.20
CA HIS A 199 2.96 -5.85 4.09
C HIS A 199 2.65 -6.85 5.21
N LYS A 200 2.67 -8.16 4.95
CA LYS A 200 2.47 -9.15 6.03
C LYS A 200 3.59 -9.10 7.07
N PHE A 201 4.84 -8.91 6.65
CA PHE A 201 5.94 -8.68 7.59
C PHE A 201 5.74 -7.38 8.38
N THR A 202 5.54 -6.24 7.71
CA THR A 202 5.41 -4.93 8.36
C THR A 202 4.17 -4.84 9.25
N SER A 203 3.05 -5.48 8.89
CA SER A 203 1.82 -5.47 9.69
C SER A 203 1.94 -6.22 11.01
N SER A 204 2.85 -7.20 11.08
CA SER A 204 3.12 -7.96 12.30
C SER A 204 4.14 -7.29 13.21
N LEU A 205 4.87 -6.28 12.71
CA LEU A 205 5.92 -5.62 13.48
C LEU A 205 5.34 -4.57 14.45
N PRO A 206 5.82 -4.53 15.71
CA PRO A 206 5.53 -3.42 16.59
C PRO A 206 6.24 -2.14 16.09
N LYS A 207 5.59 -0.97 16.22
CA LYS A 207 6.04 0.38 15.81
C LYS A 207 5.70 0.85 14.38
N TYR A 208 5.27 -0.03 13.47
CA TYR A 208 4.81 0.34 12.11
C TYR A 208 5.63 1.43 11.38
N PRO A 209 6.97 1.32 11.29
CA PRO A 209 7.80 2.38 10.72
C PRO A 209 7.51 2.66 9.23
N LEU A 210 7.08 1.63 8.47
CA LEU A 210 6.78 1.73 7.04
C LEU A 210 5.27 1.80 6.75
N GLY A 211 4.45 2.01 7.79
CA GLY A 211 3.00 2.11 7.71
C GLY A 211 2.25 0.85 8.16
N ARG A 212 1.02 1.05 8.62
CA ARG A 212 0.13 -0.01 9.12
C ARG A 212 -0.70 -0.61 8.00
N GLN A 213 -0.99 0.16 6.95
CA GLN A 213 -1.89 -0.23 5.86
C GLN A 213 -1.10 -0.46 4.56
N VAL A 214 -1.60 -1.34 3.68
CA VAL A 214 -0.98 -1.63 2.36
C VAL A 214 -0.75 -0.36 1.55
N ARG A 215 -1.67 0.62 1.64
CA ARG A 215 -1.56 1.89 0.92
C ARG A 215 -0.37 2.74 1.35
N GLU A 216 -0.04 2.75 2.64
CA GLU A 216 1.06 3.55 3.18
C GLU A 216 2.37 2.95 2.71
N LEU A 217 2.49 1.62 2.80
CA LEU A 217 3.60 0.89 2.21
C LEU A 217 3.73 1.21 0.72
N TYR A 218 2.64 1.07 -0.05
CA TYR A 218 2.66 1.36 -1.48
C TYR A 218 3.11 2.79 -1.80
N CYS A 219 2.63 3.79 -1.07
CA CYS A 219 3.10 5.17 -1.22
C CYS A 219 4.60 5.26 -0.94
N THR A 220 5.07 4.79 0.22
CA THR A 220 6.49 4.86 0.62
C THR A 220 7.42 4.18 -0.38
N CYS A 221 7.02 3.02 -0.92
CA CYS A 221 7.79 2.29 -1.93
C CYS A 221 7.86 3.04 -3.28
N LEU A 222 6.87 3.87 -3.58
CA LEU A 222 6.84 4.66 -4.82
C LEU A 222 7.67 5.95 -4.71
N GLU A 223 7.73 6.59 -3.54
CA GLU A 223 8.46 7.86 -3.36
C GLU A 223 9.98 7.67 -3.42
N LYS A 224 10.45 6.62 -2.73
CA LYS A 224 11.87 6.34 -2.57
C LYS A 224 12.12 4.85 -2.55
N ASN A 225 13.34 4.50 -2.94
CA ASN A 225 13.89 3.19 -2.64
C ASN A 225 13.82 2.93 -1.15
N ILE A 226 13.24 1.79 -0.77
CA ILE A 226 13.01 1.43 0.62
C ILE A 226 14.36 1.21 1.36
N TRP A 227 15.37 0.66 0.69
CA TRP A 227 16.71 0.41 1.28
C TRP A 227 17.46 1.67 1.67
N ASP A 228 17.18 2.79 1.02
CA ASP A 228 17.87 4.06 1.28
C ASP A 228 17.28 4.77 2.51
N SER A 229 16.15 4.27 3.02
CA SER A 229 15.39 4.84 4.13
C SER A 229 15.81 4.21 5.48
N GLU A 230 15.98 5.05 6.49
CA GLU A 230 16.32 4.62 7.86
C GLU A 230 15.17 3.81 8.49
N GLU A 231 13.93 4.05 8.05
CA GLU A 231 12.75 3.31 8.46
C GLU A 231 12.86 1.83 8.10
N TYR A 232 13.43 1.49 6.93
CA TYR A 232 13.65 0.10 6.54
C TYR A 232 14.75 -0.58 7.34
N ALA A 233 15.84 0.13 7.64
CA ALA A 233 16.87 -0.40 8.53
C ALA A 233 16.30 -0.74 9.91
N SER A 234 15.39 0.10 10.43
CA SER A 234 14.64 -0.21 11.65
C SER A 234 13.74 -1.44 11.51
N VAL A 235 13.08 -1.65 10.36
CA VAL A 235 12.28 -2.86 10.08
C VAL A 235 13.15 -4.09 10.12
N LEU A 236 14.30 -4.08 9.44
CA LEU A 236 15.24 -5.20 9.42
C LEU A 236 15.75 -5.55 10.83
N GLN A 237 16.07 -4.54 11.65
CA GLN A 237 16.47 -4.75 13.04
C GLN A 237 15.36 -5.39 13.87
N LEU A 238 14.11 -4.95 13.69
CA LEU A 238 12.96 -5.53 14.39
C LEU A 238 12.68 -6.97 13.92
N LEU A 239 12.78 -7.25 12.62
CA LEU A 239 12.67 -8.62 12.07
C LEU A 239 13.75 -9.55 12.63
N ARG A 240 14.97 -9.03 12.80
CA ARG A 240 16.07 -9.74 13.47
C ARG A 240 15.86 -9.94 14.96
N MET A 241 14.82 -9.43 15.58
CA MET A 241 14.53 -9.64 17.00
C MET A 241 13.26 -10.47 17.24
N LEU A 242 12.58 -10.91 16.18
CA LEU A 242 11.33 -11.69 16.29
C LEU A 242 11.56 -13.09 16.84
N ALA A 243 10.51 -13.60 17.50
CA ALA A 243 10.42 -14.97 18.01
C ALA A 243 10.14 -15.98 16.88
N LYS A 244 10.44 -17.25 17.13
CA LYS A 244 10.24 -18.34 16.15
C LYS A 244 8.79 -18.48 15.71
N ASP A 245 7.86 -18.52 16.68
CA ASP A 245 6.45 -18.80 16.40
C ASP A 245 5.81 -17.68 15.58
N GLU A 246 6.18 -16.43 15.87
CA GLU A 246 5.74 -15.27 15.10
C GLU A 246 6.25 -15.33 13.65
N LEU A 247 7.54 -15.61 13.44
CA LEU A 247 8.12 -15.78 12.11
C LEU A 247 7.45 -16.91 11.33
N MET A 248 7.15 -18.04 11.98
CA MET A 248 6.43 -19.15 11.36
C MET A 248 5.04 -18.73 10.89
N THR A 249 4.26 -18.06 11.75
CA THR A 249 2.93 -17.60 11.35
C THR A 249 2.98 -16.57 10.21
N ILE A 250 4.02 -15.74 10.15
CA ILE A 250 4.22 -14.75 9.08
C ILE A 250 4.60 -15.44 7.77
N LEU A 251 5.52 -16.39 7.81
CA LEU A 251 5.93 -17.18 6.63
C LEU A 251 4.78 -18.01 6.08
N GLU A 252 3.96 -18.62 6.94
CA GLU A 252 2.73 -19.32 6.53
C GLU A 252 1.72 -18.37 5.87
N LYS A 253 1.52 -17.17 6.44
CA LYS A 253 0.66 -16.15 5.84
C LYS A 253 1.20 -15.71 4.47
N CYS A 254 2.51 -15.53 4.33
CA CYS A 254 3.14 -15.20 3.05
C CYS A 254 2.96 -16.33 2.05
N PHE A 255 3.16 -17.58 2.46
CA PHE A 255 2.98 -18.75 1.61
C PHE A 255 1.54 -18.89 1.12
N LYS A 256 0.54 -18.63 1.98
CA LYS A 256 -0.87 -18.56 1.57
C LYS A 256 -1.12 -17.45 0.54
N VAL A 257 -0.47 -16.29 0.69
CA VAL A 257 -0.52 -15.22 -0.30
C VAL A 257 0.10 -15.66 -1.63
N PHE A 258 1.29 -16.29 -1.62
CA PHE A 258 1.89 -16.84 -2.82
C PHE A 258 0.99 -17.88 -3.49
N LYS A 259 0.44 -18.84 -2.74
CA LYS A 259 -0.48 -19.87 -3.27
C LYS A 259 -1.73 -19.29 -3.93
N SER A 260 -2.24 -18.16 -3.45
CA SER A 260 -3.44 -17.51 -4.01
C SER A 260 -3.18 -16.80 -5.34
N TYR A 261 -1.94 -16.43 -5.66
CA TYR A 261 -1.59 -15.61 -6.83
C TYR A 261 -0.61 -16.29 -7.79
N CYS A 262 0.04 -17.38 -7.38
CA CYS A 262 0.97 -18.13 -8.20
C CYS A 262 0.22 -19.04 -9.18
N GLU A 263 0.06 -18.58 -10.41
CA GLU A 263 -0.12 -19.50 -11.52
C GLU A 263 1.21 -19.78 -12.25
N ASN A 264 2.13 -18.82 -12.50
CA ASN A 264 3.33 -19.16 -13.31
C ASN A 264 4.68 -18.42 -13.06
N HIS A 265 4.76 -17.22 -12.45
CA HIS A 265 6.00 -16.39 -12.54
C HIS A 265 6.92 -16.30 -11.29
N LEU A 266 6.52 -16.83 -10.13
CA LEU A 266 7.32 -16.78 -8.88
C LEU A 266 7.40 -18.14 -8.17
N GLY A 267 7.40 -19.23 -8.94
CA GLY A 267 7.46 -20.59 -8.39
C GLY A 267 8.77 -20.91 -7.64
N SER A 268 9.89 -20.30 -8.01
CA SER A 268 11.18 -20.49 -7.33
C SER A 268 11.22 -19.84 -5.95
N THR A 269 10.65 -18.64 -5.79
CA THR A 269 10.56 -17.96 -4.49
C THR A 269 9.56 -18.67 -3.58
N ALA A 270 8.46 -19.19 -4.14
CA ALA A 270 7.51 -20.01 -3.39
C ALA A 270 8.16 -21.30 -2.85
N LYS A 271 8.98 -21.99 -3.66
CA LYS A 271 9.74 -23.18 -3.24
C LYS A 271 10.77 -22.85 -2.16
N ARG A 272 11.50 -21.74 -2.27
CA ARG A 272 12.45 -21.30 -1.22
C ARG A 272 11.73 -21.00 0.10
N ILE A 273 10.54 -20.39 0.05
CA ILE A 273 9.74 -20.14 1.26
C ILE A 273 9.24 -21.46 1.86
N GLU A 274 8.87 -22.44 1.05
CA GLU A 274 8.51 -23.79 1.49
C GLU A 274 9.69 -24.53 2.12
N GLU A 275 10.90 -24.40 1.55
CA GLU A 275 12.14 -24.92 2.13
C GLU A 275 12.43 -24.28 3.50
N PHE A 276 12.26 -22.96 3.65
CA PHE A 276 12.42 -22.29 4.95
C PHE A 276 11.39 -22.79 5.97
N LEU A 277 10.11 -22.94 5.58
CA LEU A 277 9.07 -23.49 6.45
C LEU A 277 9.41 -24.92 6.91
N ALA A 278 9.89 -25.77 6.01
CA ALA A 278 10.33 -27.14 6.34
C ALA A 278 11.56 -27.14 7.27
N GLN A 279 12.52 -26.23 7.05
CA GLN A 279 13.68 -26.07 7.93
C GLN A 279 13.26 -25.65 9.35
N PHE A 280 12.29 -24.75 9.50
CA PHE A 280 11.80 -24.38 10.83
C PHE A 280 11.03 -25.50 11.53
N GLN A 281 10.30 -26.33 10.79
CA GLN A 281 9.61 -27.51 11.34
C GLN A 281 10.62 -28.56 11.82
N SER A 282 11.66 -28.86 11.03
CA SER A 282 12.74 -29.77 11.44
C SER A 282 13.51 -29.28 12.67
N LEU A 283 13.59 -27.96 12.87
CA LEU A 283 14.18 -27.40 14.09
C LEU A 283 13.31 -27.59 15.33
N ASP A 284 11.99 -27.74 15.21
CA ASP A 284 11.13 -28.08 16.35
C ASP A 284 11.28 -29.55 16.74
N GLU A 285 11.53 -30.44 15.78
CA GLU A 285 11.84 -31.85 16.04
C GLU A 285 13.18 -32.03 16.78
N THR A 286 14.16 -31.14 16.57
CA THR A 286 15.46 -31.20 17.28
C THR A 286 15.46 -30.62 18.70
N LYS A 287 14.34 -30.09 19.22
CA LYS A 287 14.28 -29.48 20.55
C LYS A 287 14.18 -30.47 21.71
N GLU A 288 14.07 -31.77 21.47
CA GLU A 288 13.95 -32.76 22.57
C GLU A 288 15.30 -33.23 23.17
N GLU A 289 16.47 -32.82 22.64
CA GLU A 289 17.76 -33.40 23.10
C GLU A 289 18.83 -32.42 23.64
N GLU A 290 18.58 -31.12 23.78
CA GLU A 290 19.60 -30.17 24.31
C GLU A 290 19.27 -29.49 25.66
N ASP A 291 18.29 -29.97 26.42
CA ASP A 291 18.04 -29.54 27.82
C ASP A 291 18.70 -30.47 28.85
N ALA A 292 20.01 -30.67 28.72
CA ALA A 292 20.79 -31.40 29.73
C ALA A 292 22.22 -30.85 29.84
N SER A 293 22.40 -29.55 30.09
CA SER A 293 23.61 -29.07 30.79
C SER A 293 23.54 -27.58 31.20
N GLY A 294 23.35 -27.36 32.51
CA GLY A 294 24.14 -26.37 33.27
C GLY A 294 23.55 -24.96 33.48
N SER A 295 22.88 -24.76 34.60
CA SER A 295 23.45 -24.02 35.75
C SER A 295 22.40 -23.81 36.86
N GLN A 296 22.77 -24.18 38.08
CA GLN A 296 21.99 -23.95 39.30
C GLN A 296 21.82 -22.45 39.60
N PRO A 297 20.69 -21.99 40.17
CA PRO A 297 20.57 -20.63 40.65
C PRO A 297 21.32 -20.50 41.97
N LYS A 298 22.57 -20.02 41.94
CA LYS A 298 23.25 -19.56 43.17
C LYS A 298 22.69 -18.20 43.55
N GLY A 299 22.26 -18.09 44.81
CA GLY A 299 21.56 -16.94 45.37
C GLY A 299 22.30 -15.60 45.21
N LEU A 300 21.51 -14.55 45.00
CA LEU A 300 21.93 -13.16 44.97
C LEU A 300 22.60 -12.76 46.28
N GLN A 301 23.92 -12.53 46.26
CA GLN A 301 24.60 -11.72 47.26
C GLN A 301 24.63 -10.26 46.79
N LYS A 302 24.38 -9.34 47.74
CA LYS A 302 24.39 -7.88 47.54
C LYS A 302 25.74 -7.46 46.94
N THR A 303 25.72 -6.82 45.78
CA THR A 303 26.92 -6.27 45.14
C THR A 303 26.70 -4.82 44.72
N ASP A 304 27.75 -4.01 44.86
CA ASP A 304 27.79 -2.60 44.53
C ASP A 304 27.46 -2.32 43.05
N LEU A 305 26.90 -1.14 42.77
CA LEU A 305 26.43 -0.69 41.45
C LEU A 305 27.50 -0.88 40.34
N TYR A 306 28.78 -0.75 40.68
CA TYR A 306 29.91 -0.97 39.79
C TYR A 306 30.09 -2.44 39.35
N HIS A 307 29.84 -3.41 40.25
CA HIS A 307 29.89 -4.84 39.92
C HIS A 307 28.73 -5.27 39.02
N LEU A 308 27.57 -4.62 39.18
CA LEU A 308 26.41 -4.78 38.30
C LEU A 308 26.66 -4.19 36.91
N GLN A 309 27.29 -3.01 36.82
CA GLN A 309 27.65 -2.41 35.54
C GLN A 309 28.72 -3.22 34.81
N LYS A 310 29.71 -3.74 35.53
CA LYS A 310 30.75 -4.60 34.96
C LYS A 310 30.20 -5.96 34.52
N SER A 311 29.32 -6.58 35.32
CA SER A 311 28.67 -7.84 34.93
C SER A 311 27.70 -7.67 33.75
N LEU A 312 27.03 -6.51 33.62
CA LEU A 312 26.20 -6.19 32.45
C LEU A 312 27.05 -5.96 31.18
N LEU A 313 28.24 -5.37 31.31
CA LEU A 313 29.19 -5.22 30.20
C LEU A 313 29.78 -6.58 29.79
N GLU A 314 30.17 -7.40 30.75
CA GLU A 314 30.64 -8.78 30.51
C GLU A 314 29.52 -9.66 29.92
N MET A 315 28.27 -9.51 30.37
CA MET A 315 27.09 -10.16 29.76
C MET A 315 26.83 -9.67 28.33
N LYS A 316 27.13 -8.41 28.01
CA LYS A 316 26.99 -7.84 26.66
C LYS A 316 28.10 -8.36 25.72
N GLU A 317 29.31 -8.55 26.23
CA GLU A 317 30.41 -9.19 25.51
C GLU A 317 30.16 -10.68 25.30
N LEU A 318 29.65 -11.39 26.31
CA LEU A 318 29.26 -12.80 26.21
C LEU A 318 28.06 -13.03 25.27
N ARG A 319 27.14 -12.05 25.14
CA ARG A 319 26.09 -12.07 24.12
C ARG A 319 26.62 -11.89 22.70
N ARG A 320 27.75 -11.20 22.52
CA ARG A 320 28.42 -11.09 21.21
C ARG A 320 29.23 -12.34 20.86
N SER A 321 29.65 -13.13 21.86
CA SER A 321 30.46 -14.34 21.68
C SER A 321 29.69 -15.66 21.79
N LYS A 322 28.39 -15.65 22.11
CA LYS A 322 27.55 -16.84 21.97
C LYS A 322 27.49 -17.19 20.48
N LYS A 323 27.92 -18.42 20.14
CA LYS A 323 27.69 -18.99 18.80
C LYS A 323 26.22 -18.75 18.45
N GLN A 324 25.97 -18.08 17.32
CA GLN A 324 24.61 -17.90 16.83
C GLN A 324 23.90 -19.25 16.88
N THR A 325 22.77 -19.31 17.56
CA THR A 325 21.96 -20.53 17.58
C THR A 325 21.58 -20.89 16.13
N LYS A 326 21.40 -22.18 15.82
CA LYS A 326 20.99 -22.60 14.45
C LYS A 326 19.75 -21.82 13.98
N PHE A 327 18.87 -21.47 14.91
CA PHE A 327 17.71 -20.60 14.69
C PHE A 327 18.08 -19.15 14.33
N GLU A 328 19.03 -18.52 15.00
CA GLU A 328 19.48 -17.16 14.68
C GLU A 328 20.11 -17.07 13.29
N VAL A 329 20.90 -18.07 12.90
CA VAL A 329 21.48 -18.17 11.54
C VAL A 329 20.38 -18.31 10.49
N LEU A 330 19.39 -19.17 10.73
CA LEU A 330 18.26 -19.35 9.82
C LEU A 330 17.37 -18.11 9.74
N ARG A 331 17.17 -17.40 10.86
CA ARG A 331 16.47 -16.11 10.86
C ARG A 331 17.23 -15.07 10.05
N GLU A 332 18.55 -14.98 10.19
CA GLU A 332 19.37 -14.08 9.37
C GLU A 332 19.26 -14.43 7.88
N ASN A 333 19.28 -15.72 7.53
CA ASN A 333 19.10 -16.18 6.15
C ASN A 333 17.72 -15.79 5.60
N VAL A 334 16.65 -15.92 6.38
CA VAL A 334 15.29 -15.51 5.97
C VAL A 334 15.21 -14.00 5.81
N VAL A 335 15.77 -13.22 6.74
CA VAL A 335 15.79 -11.76 6.64
C VAL A 335 16.59 -11.30 5.43
N ASN A 336 17.74 -11.90 5.17
CA ASN A 336 18.57 -11.60 4.00
C ASN A 336 17.86 -12.02 2.70
N PHE A 337 17.16 -13.16 2.70
CA PHE A 337 16.35 -13.58 1.57
C PHE A 337 15.23 -12.58 1.26
N ILE A 338 14.54 -12.06 2.28
CA ILE A 338 13.53 -11.02 2.13
C ILE A 338 14.18 -9.71 1.64
N ASP A 339 15.32 -9.29 2.20
CA ASP A 339 16.03 -8.10 1.73
C ASP A 339 16.40 -8.22 0.24
N CYS A 340 16.92 -9.36 -0.18
CA CYS A 340 17.19 -9.65 -1.60
C CYS A 340 15.92 -9.60 -2.45
N LEU A 341 14.81 -10.20 -2.00
CA LEU A 341 13.53 -10.18 -2.71
C LEU A 341 12.98 -8.76 -2.87
N VAL A 342 13.04 -7.96 -1.81
CA VAL A 342 12.57 -6.58 -1.85
C VAL A 342 13.47 -5.85 -2.87
N ARG A 343 14.81 -5.97 -2.79
CA ARG A 343 15.76 -5.30 -3.72
C ARG A 343 15.58 -5.64 -5.19
N GLU A 344 15.23 -6.90 -5.47
CA GLU A 344 15.06 -7.39 -6.83
C GLU A 344 13.73 -6.91 -7.47
N TYR A 345 12.64 -6.86 -6.70
CA TYR A 345 11.29 -6.69 -7.24
C TYR A 345 10.57 -5.39 -6.86
N LEU A 346 10.98 -4.69 -5.79
CA LEU A 346 10.37 -3.44 -5.32
C LEU A 346 11.17 -2.21 -5.72
N LEU A 347 11.50 -2.10 -7.00
CA LEU A 347 12.06 -0.88 -7.56
C LEU A 347 10.95 0.17 -7.78
N PRO A 348 11.28 1.47 -7.90
CA PRO A 348 10.31 2.47 -8.33
C PRO A 348 9.92 2.26 -9.80
N PRO A 349 8.65 2.50 -10.18
CA PRO A 349 8.20 2.34 -11.56
C PRO A 349 8.91 3.28 -12.54
N GLU A 350 9.47 4.39 -12.08
CA GLU A 350 10.24 5.33 -12.91
C GLU A 350 11.54 4.74 -13.49
N THR A 351 11.99 3.60 -12.96
CA THR A 351 13.17 2.89 -13.47
C THR A 351 12.86 2.02 -14.69
N GLN A 352 11.59 1.66 -14.88
CA GLN A 352 11.14 0.79 -15.97
C GLN A 352 10.90 1.61 -17.25
N PRO A 353 11.23 1.07 -18.43
CA PRO A 353 10.89 1.73 -19.70
C PRO A 353 9.37 1.75 -19.92
N LEU A 354 8.86 2.77 -20.61
CA LEU A 354 7.45 2.96 -20.96
C LEU A 354 6.47 3.07 -19.78
N HIS A 355 6.97 3.39 -18.57
CA HIS A 355 6.10 3.54 -17.40
C HIS A 355 5.07 4.67 -17.54
N GLU A 356 5.35 5.73 -18.31
CA GLU A 356 4.46 6.88 -18.49
C GLU A 356 3.15 6.52 -19.21
N VAL A 357 3.15 5.46 -20.02
CA VAL A 357 1.94 4.97 -20.72
C VAL A 357 0.89 4.50 -19.71
N VAL A 358 1.35 3.97 -18.58
CA VAL A 358 0.53 3.30 -17.58
C VAL A 358 0.30 4.19 -16.36
N TYR A 359 1.29 5.00 -15.98
CA TYR A 359 1.26 5.83 -14.78
C TYR A 359 0.86 7.27 -15.06
N PHE A 360 -0.18 7.73 -14.36
CA PHE A 360 -0.60 9.12 -14.39
C PHE A 360 0.16 9.98 -13.37
N SER A 361 0.86 11.03 -13.84
CA SER A 361 1.73 11.88 -13.00
C SER A 361 1.26 13.32 -12.77
N ALA A 362 0.18 13.81 -13.40
CA ALA A 362 -0.21 15.22 -13.34
C ALA A 362 -0.98 15.58 -12.05
N ALA A 363 -0.28 15.52 -10.90
CA ALA A 363 -0.87 15.78 -9.59
C ALA A 363 -1.30 17.23 -9.37
N HIS A 364 -0.61 18.22 -9.95
CA HIS A 364 -0.94 19.63 -9.77
C HIS A 364 -2.30 19.97 -10.38
N ALA A 365 -2.50 19.60 -11.65
CA ALA A 365 -3.77 19.79 -12.33
C ALA A 365 -4.90 19.12 -11.55
N LEU A 366 -4.72 17.87 -11.13
CA LEU A 366 -5.75 17.17 -10.35
C LEU A 366 -6.04 17.87 -9.02
N ARG A 367 -5.01 18.36 -8.32
CA ARG A 367 -5.16 19.09 -7.06
C ARG A 367 -5.96 20.38 -7.26
N GLU A 368 -5.71 21.11 -8.33
CA GLU A 368 -6.45 22.35 -8.64
C GLU A 368 -7.93 22.08 -8.95
N HIS A 369 -8.23 21.02 -9.70
CA HIS A 369 -9.60 20.67 -10.05
C HIS A 369 -10.40 20.09 -8.87
N LEU A 370 -9.77 19.27 -8.02
CA LEU A 370 -10.45 18.62 -6.89
C LEU A 370 -10.45 19.49 -5.62
N ASN A 371 -9.35 20.15 -5.32
CA ASN A 371 -9.17 21.00 -4.13
C ASN A 371 -8.99 22.45 -4.56
N ALA A 372 -10.05 23.00 -5.16
CA ALA A 372 -10.05 24.38 -5.62
C ALA A 372 -9.89 25.34 -4.43
N ALA A 373 -8.87 26.18 -4.50
CA ALA A 373 -8.58 27.21 -3.50
C ALA A 373 -8.84 28.62 -4.08
N PRO A 374 -10.12 29.02 -4.29
CA PRO A 374 -10.45 30.27 -4.98
C PRO A 374 -9.90 31.50 -4.25
N ARG A 375 -9.81 31.45 -2.92
CA ARG A 375 -9.23 32.53 -2.12
C ARG A 375 -7.74 32.75 -2.41
N ILE A 376 -6.97 31.68 -2.61
CA ILE A 376 -5.54 31.77 -2.94
C ILE A 376 -5.39 32.37 -4.35
N ALA A 377 -6.20 31.91 -5.31
CA ALA A 377 -6.20 32.43 -6.67
C ALA A 377 -6.51 33.94 -6.69
N LEU A 378 -7.56 34.39 -5.98
CA LEU A 378 -7.91 35.80 -5.88
C LEU A 378 -6.82 36.63 -5.21
N HIS A 379 -6.26 36.13 -4.10
CA HIS A 379 -5.20 36.83 -3.38
C HIS A 379 -3.93 36.99 -4.25
N THR A 380 -3.52 35.94 -4.96
CA THR A 380 -2.37 36.00 -5.88
C THR A 380 -2.64 36.92 -7.06
N ALA A 381 -3.85 36.90 -7.62
CA ALA A 381 -4.24 37.75 -8.75
C ALA A 381 -4.28 39.24 -8.37
N LEU A 382 -4.78 39.58 -7.19
CA LEU A 382 -4.87 40.97 -6.72
C LEU A 382 -3.50 41.51 -6.31
N ASN A 383 -2.67 40.71 -5.63
CA ASN A 383 -1.36 41.16 -5.16
C ASN A 383 -0.31 41.18 -6.29
N ASN A 384 -0.34 40.20 -7.19
CA ASN A 384 0.63 40.07 -8.28
C ASN A 384 -0.08 39.78 -9.62
N PRO A 385 -0.71 40.78 -10.25
CA PRO A 385 -1.38 40.62 -11.55
C PRO A 385 -0.44 40.17 -12.68
N TYR A 386 0.86 40.39 -12.51
CA TYR A 386 1.92 40.01 -13.45
C TYR A 386 1.88 38.53 -13.85
N TYR A 387 1.56 37.62 -12.91
CA TYR A 387 1.50 36.18 -13.20
C TYR A 387 0.45 35.81 -14.26
N TYR A 388 -0.62 36.61 -14.36
CA TYR A 388 -1.73 36.36 -15.28
C TYR A 388 -1.60 37.17 -16.57
N LEU A 389 -1.27 38.45 -16.45
CA LEU A 389 -1.23 39.36 -17.60
C LEU A 389 0.08 39.26 -18.38
N LYS A 390 1.18 38.80 -17.77
CA LYS A 390 2.54 38.78 -18.36
C LYS A 390 2.95 40.11 -19.03
N VAL A 391 2.34 41.22 -18.60
CA VAL A 391 2.69 42.58 -19.05
C VAL A 391 3.68 43.14 -18.05
N ARG A 392 4.81 43.65 -18.56
CA ARG A 392 5.87 44.27 -17.75
C ARG A 392 5.38 45.52 -17.03
#